data_AF-A0A1Q8AWJ1-F1
#
_entry.id   AF-A0A1Q8AWJ1-F1
#
_cell.length_a   1.000
_cell.length_b   1.000
_cell.length_c   1.000
_cell.angle_alpha   90.00
_cell.angle_beta   90.00
_cell.angle_gamma   90.00
#
_symmetry.space_group_name_H-M   'P 1'
#
loop_
_entity.id
_entity.type
_entity.pdbx_description
1 polymer ?
#
loop_
_entity_poly.entity_id
_entity_poly.type
_entity_poly.pdbx_seq_one_letter_code
_entity_poly.pdbx_strand_id
1 'polypeptide(L)'
;MTAPTTAELRQRRDEVPDADLIELRLDSVGDPNVAGALAGRDRPVIVTCRPTWEGGLFTGSEEERKRLLADALALGAEYVDLEWRAGFDDLIAQRAGRGIVLSSHDFEGVPVDLPARLRAMRSTGAEVVKLAAKTNTLSDCVPLLDIGAQAGRHGGLVLIGMGEHGLATRVLASRFGSMWTYAGRLREIGQPDASMLLKDFQFRSLGESTDVYGLVAGSVAHSVSTAMHNAAFRTARRDAVYLPFPAASADDFVTFGRAIGIKGASVTIPYKVALFDRMDEVYAVARRIGAINTIRVGDDGRWVGGNTDASGFLHPLQERVPLSGLRASVLGAGGAARAVAVALASSGCSVCIHARDPEKAEAIAVLTSAQVGSWPPPPGSWDLLVNCTPIGMDPRVDQTPMPAEQLTGRYVYDLVYNPTVTRLLREAAAAGCQTIGGLDMLVAQAHEQYQWWTGDRAPAGVMREAALKRLAEFVRDENYVV
;
A
#
# COMPACT_ATOMS: atom_id res chain seq x y z
N MET A 1 -23.62 3.69 1.11
CA MET A 1 -24.20 4.35 -0.07
C MET A 1 -24.65 5.73 0.32
N THR A 2 -24.28 6.72 -0.49
CA THR A 2 -24.73 8.10 -0.38
C THR A 2 -25.38 8.50 -1.70
N ALA A 3 -26.37 9.39 -1.63
CA ALA A 3 -27.06 9.95 -2.78
C ALA A 3 -27.76 11.26 -2.35
N PRO A 4 -28.08 12.16 -3.29
CA PRO A 4 -28.79 13.40 -3.00
C PRO A 4 -30.30 13.19 -2.70
N THR A 5 -30.90 12.10 -3.19
CA THR A 5 -32.32 11.78 -2.96
C THR A 5 -32.50 10.32 -2.53
N THR A 6 -33.60 10.01 -1.84
CA THR A 6 -33.94 8.63 -1.46
C THR A 6 -34.13 7.72 -2.68
N ALA A 7 -34.69 8.24 -3.77
CA ALA A 7 -34.87 7.48 -5.01
C ALA A 7 -33.51 7.08 -5.63
N GLU A 8 -32.56 8.02 -5.70
CA GLU A 8 -31.21 7.72 -6.16
C GLU A 8 -30.45 6.81 -5.18
N LEU A 9 -30.66 6.97 -3.87
CA LEU A 9 -30.06 6.09 -2.86
C LEU A 9 -30.46 4.63 -3.09
N ARG A 10 -31.76 4.41 -3.36
CA ARG A 10 -32.32 3.11 -3.70
C ARG A 10 -31.73 2.56 -5.00
N GLN A 11 -31.68 3.37 -6.06
CA GLN A 11 -31.09 2.96 -7.32
C GLN A 11 -29.63 2.50 -7.13
N ARG A 12 -28.81 3.32 -6.45
CA ARG A 12 -27.41 3.01 -6.20
C ARG A 12 -27.24 1.76 -5.34
N ARG A 13 -28.11 1.52 -4.35
CA ARG A 13 -28.13 0.27 -3.56
C ARG A 13 -28.29 -0.96 -4.47
N ASP A 14 -29.22 -0.90 -5.42
CA ASP A 14 -29.54 -2.03 -6.30
C ASP A 14 -28.44 -2.28 -7.36
N GLU A 15 -27.58 -1.28 -7.62
CA GLU A 15 -26.45 -1.35 -8.55
C GLU A 15 -25.14 -1.89 -7.94
N VAL A 16 -25.13 -2.34 -6.67
CA VAL A 16 -23.93 -2.89 -6.01
C VAL A 16 -24.00 -4.43 -5.95
N PRO A 17 -23.50 -5.15 -6.97
CA PRO A 17 -23.62 -6.61 -7.00
C PRO A 17 -22.76 -7.31 -5.94
N ASP A 18 -21.61 -6.72 -5.61
CA ASP A 18 -20.50 -7.41 -4.93
C ASP A 18 -20.48 -7.27 -3.40
N ALA A 19 -21.42 -6.49 -2.82
CA ALA A 19 -21.52 -6.28 -1.38
C ALA A 19 -22.46 -7.31 -0.71
N ASP A 20 -22.09 -7.79 0.48
CA ASP A 20 -22.97 -8.66 1.28
C ASP A 20 -23.99 -7.88 2.12
N LEU A 21 -23.64 -6.62 2.43
CA LEU A 21 -24.36 -5.73 3.32
C LEU A 21 -24.17 -4.31 2.83
N ILE A 22 -25.27 -3.56 2.69
CA ILE A 22 -25.23 -2.20 2.14
C ILE A 22 -25.59 -1.18 3.22
N GLU A 23 -24.65 -0.29 3.55
CA GLU A 23 -24.96 0.86 4.40
C GLU A 23 -25.76 1.91 3.61
N LEU A 24 -26.92 2.34 4.10
CA LEU A 24 -27.74 3.41 3.56
C LEU A 24 -27.56 4.67 4.43
N ARG A 25 -26.91 5.70 3.88
CA ARG A 25 -26.67 6.98 4.57
C ARG A 25 -27.86 7.91 4.34
N LEU A 26 -28.85 7.85 5.23
CA LEU A 26 -30.01 8.76 5.18
C LEU A 26 -29.61 10.21 5.45
N ASP A 27 -28.48 10.43 6.12
CA ASP A 27 -27.97 11.78 6.33
C ASP A 27 -27.53 12.48 5.03
N SER A 28 -27.27 11.73 3.94
CA SER A 28 -26.82 12.35 2.69
C SER A 28 -27.96 12.81 1.77
N VAL A 29 -29.20 12.39 2.01
CA VAL A 29 -30.35 12.69 1.14
C VAL A 29 -31.11 13.93 1.63
N GLY A 30 -31.65 14.71 0.69
CA GLY A 30 -32.48 15.87 1.03
C GLY A 30 -33.91 15.50 1.47
N ASP A 31 -34.36 14.28 1.16
CA ASP A 31 -35.71 13.76 1.40
C ASP A 31 -35.69 12.42 2.15
N PRO A 32 -35.17 12.35 3.39
CA PRO A 32 -35.00 11.08 4.11
C PRO A 32 -36.32 10.32 4.27
N ASN A 33 -36.44 9.19 3.58
CA ASN A 33 -37.60 8.31 3.62
C ASN A 33 -37.17 6.85 3.78
N VAL A 34 -37.36 6.31 4.98
CA VAL A 34 -36.94 4.96 5.35
C VAL A 34 -37.63 3.90 4.49
N ALA A 35 -38.95 3.97 4.34
CA ALA A 35 -39.71 2.99 3.57
C ALA A 35 -39.28 2.97 2.09
N GLY A 36 -39.05 4.16 1.51
CA GLY A 36 -38.52 4.31 0.16
C GLY A 36 -37.11 3.75 0.00
N ALA A 37 -36.23 4.01 0.98
CA ALA A 37 -34.85 3.52 0.99
C ALA A 37 -34.75 1.99 1.16
N LEU A 38 -35.71 1.35 1.84
CA LEU A 38 -35.77 -0.10 2.06
C LEU A 38 -36.56 -0.86 0.99
N ALA A 39 -37.42 -0.17 0.23
CA ALA A 39 -38.33 -0.78 -0.74
C ALA A 39 -37.58 -1.66 -1.76
N GLY A 40 -38.03 -2.90 -1.93
CA GLY A 40 -37.55 -3.82 -2.96
C GLY A 40 -36.09 -4.26 -2.84
N ARG A 41 -35.43 -4.07 -1.69
CA ARG A 41 -34.05 -4.55 -1.48
C ARG A 41 -33.99 -6.08 -1.56
N ASP A 42 -32.92 -6.58 -2.16
CA ASP A 42 -32.57 -8.00 -2.25
C ASP A 42 -31.43 -8.41 -1.30
N ARG A 43 -30.77 -7.43 -0.69
CA ARG A 43 -29.63 -7.59 0.22
C ARG A 43 -29.90 -7.00 1.60
N PRO A 44 -29.21 -7.52 2.63
CA PRO A 44 -29.13 -6.88 3.94
C PRO A 44 -28.66 -5.43 3.87
N VAL A 45 -29.17 -4.60 4.77
CA VAL A 45 -28.78 -3.19 4.91
C VAL A 45 -28.44 -2.80 6.35
N ILE A 46 -27.52 -1.85 6.47
CA ILE A 46 -27.35 -1.04 7.69
C ILE A 46 -27.93 0.34 7.38
N VAL A 47 -28.86 0.84 8.18
CA VAL A 47 -29.34 2.22 8.03
C VAL A 47 -28.59 3.12 9.00
N THR A 48 -28.02 4.20 8.47
CA THR A 48 -27.23 5.17 9.22
C THR A 48 -27.78 6.57 8.96
N CYS A 49 -27.98 7.35 10.01
CA CYS A 49 -28.34 8.78 9.90
C CYS A 49 -27.38 9.58 10.78
N ARG A 50 -26.20 9.84 10.23
CA ARG A 50 -25.06 10.42 10.95
C ARG A 50 -25.24 11.94 11.12
N PRO A 51 -25.18 12.49 12.34
CA PRO A 51 -25.22 13.93 12.56
C PRO A 51 -23.88 14.61 12.20
N THR A 52 -23.91 15.93 11.99
CA THR A 52 -22.71 16.71 11.58
C THR A 52 -21.55 16.64 12.56
N TRP A 53 -21.83 16.56 13.88
CA TRP A 53 -20.80 16.47 14.92
C TRP A 53 -20.09 15.10 15.00
N GLU A 54 -20.58 14.08 14.27
CA GLU A 54 -19.91 12.78 14.06
C GLU A 54 -19.52 12.58 12.57
N GLY A 55 -19.32 13.68 11.82
CA GLY A 55 -18.85 13.63 10.43
C GLY A 55 -19.91 13.22 9.41
N GLY A 56 -21.19 13.31 9.76
CA GLY A 56 -22.32 13.12 8.85
C GLY A 56 -22.83 14.42 8.23
N LEU A 57 -23.96 14.32 7.53
CA LEU A 57 -24.61 15.44 6.83
C LEU A 57 -25.98 15.82 7.40
N PHE A 58 -26.48 15.12 8.43
CA PHE A 58 -27.81 15.35 8.96
C PHE A 58 -27.87 16.62 9.84
N THR A 59 -28.80 17.52 9.50
CA THR A 59 -29.00 18.82 10.16
C THR A 59 -30.37 18.97 10.83
N GLY A 60 -31.22 17.93 10.78
CA GLY A 60 -32.53 17.91 11.44
C GLY A 60 -32.43 17.74 12.97
N SER A 61 -33.58 17.59 13.63
CA SER A 61 -33.61 17.43 15.10
C SER A 61 -33.23 16.01 15.52
N GLU A 62 -32.74 15.86 16.77
CA GLU A 62 -32.42 14.55 17.33
C GLU A 62 -33.67 13.65 17.47
N GLU A 63 -34.84 14.22 17.72
CA GLU A 63 -36.11 13.49 17.76
C GLU A 63 -36.48 12.93 16.39
N GLU A 64 -36.28 13.70 15.33
CA GLU A 64 -36.48 13.25 13.95
C GLU A 64 -35.50 12.12 13.60
N ARG A 65 -34.22 12.31 13.93
CA ARG A 65 -33.16 11.32 13.70
C ARG A 65 -33.46 10.00 14.41
N LYS A 66 -33.87 10.07 15.69
CA LYS A 66 -34.31 8.91 16.49
C LYS A 66 -35.49 8.19 15.85
N ARG A 67 -36.47 8.94 15.36
CA ARG A 67 -37.63 8.37 14.66
C ARG A 67 -37.23 7.61 13.39
N LEU A 68 -36.41 8.22 12.54
CA LEU A 68 -35.92 7.59 11.30
C LEU A 68 -35.20 6.25 11.57
N LEU A 69 -34.36 6.20 12.60
CA LEU A 69 -33.61 4.99 12.95
C LEU A 69 -34.51 3.93 13.59
N ALA A 70 -35.46 4.32 14.44
CA ALA A 70 -36.46 3.39 14.99
C ALA A 70 -37.36 2.81 13.88
N ASP A 71 -37.82 3.65 12.94
CA ASP A 71 -38.61 3.24 11.78
C ASP A 71 -37.84 2.25 10.90
N ALA A 72 -36.54 2.43 10.72
CA ALA A 72 -35.70 1.50 9.94
C ALA A 72 -35.72 0.08 10.53
N LEU A 73 -35.59 -0.05 11.86
CA LEU A 73 -35.70 -1.34 12.53
C LEU A 73 -37.11 -1.94 12.43
N ALA A 74 -38.15 -1.11 12.55
CA ALA A 74 -39.53 -1.55 12.45
C ALA A 74 -39.89 -2.04 11.04
N LEU A 75 -39.30 -1.41 10.01
CA LEU A 75 -39.48 -1.74 8.59
C LEU A 75 -38.52 -2.83 8.08
N GLY A 76 -37.73 -3.43 8.98
CA GLY A 76 -36.96 -4.63 8.70
C GLY A 76 -35.54 -4.40 8.17
N ALA A 77 -34.93 -3.25 8.45
CA ALA A 77 -33.47 -3.13 8.31
C ALA A 77 -32.76 -4.15 9.22
N GLU A 78 -31.71 -4.78 8.71
CA GLU A 78 -30.93 -5.78 9.44
C GLU A 78 -30.15 -5.13 10.58
N TYR A 79 -29.59 -3.94 10.32
CA TYR A 79 -28.96 -3.12 11.34
C TYR A 79 -29.33 -1.64 11.23
N VAL A 80 -29.20 -0.94 12.35
CA VAL A 80 -29.07 0.52 12.40
C VAL A 80 -27.79 0.91 13.10
N ASP A 81 -27.11 1.94 12.60
CA ASP A 81 -25.91 2.51 13.20
C ASP A 81 -26.30 3.69 14.09
N LEU A 82 -26.04 3.55 15.39
CA LEU A 82 -26.34 4.52 16.44
C LEU A 82 -25.03 5.04 17.04
N GLU A 83 -24.86 6.36 17.12
CA GLU A 83 -23.68 6.96 17.74
C GLU A 83 -23.75 6.81 19.26
N TRP A 84 -22.67 6.31 19.86
CA TRP A 84 -22.59 6.03 21.29
C TRP A 84 -22.92 7.25 22.17
N ARG A 85 -22.52 8.44 21.74
CA ARG A 85 -22.71 9.69 22.50
C ARG A 85 -24.09 10.34 22.31
N ALA A 86 -24.97 9.76 21.49
CA ALA A 86 -26.24 10.38 21.12
C ALA A 86 -27.45 9.97 21.99
N GLY A 87 -27.23 9.20 23.06
CA GLY A 87 -28.29 8.86 24.03
C GLY A 87 -29.43 8.04 23.41
N PHE A 88 -29.10 6.86 22.89
CA PHE A 88 -30.04 5.89 22.32
C PHE A 88 -30.36 4.72 23.27
N ASP A 89 -30.08 4.87 24.57
CA ASP A 89 -30.19 3.79 25.56
C ASP A 89 -31.57 3.11 25.55
N ASP A 90 -32.64 3.90 25.41
CA ASP A 90 -34.01 3.38 25.33
C ASP A 90 -34.22 2.44 24.13
N LEU A 91 -33.71 2.80 22.95
CA LEU A 91 -33.86 2.01 21.73
C LEU A 91 -33.01 0.73 21.80
N ILE A 92 -31.81 0.83 22.38
CA ILE A 92 -30.93 -0.33 22.61
C ILE A 92 -31.62 -1.32 23.57
N ALA A 93 -32.16 -0.82 24.68
CA ALA A 93 -32.87 -1.62 25.66
C ALA A 93 -34.14 -2.27 25.08
N GLN A 94 -34.96 -1.51 24.33
CA GLN A 94 -36.17 -2.01 23.67
C GLN A 94 -35.90 -3.20 22.74
N ARG A 95 -34.73 -3.21 22.09
CA ARG A 95 -34.33 -4.26 21.14
C ARG A 95 -33.49 -5.36 21.78
N ALA A 96 -33.18 -5.26 23.08
CA ALA A 96 -32.14 -6.06 23.72
C ALA A 96 -30.84 -6.09 22.89
N GLY A 97 -30.48 -4.94 22.31
CA GLY A 97 -29.33 -4.76 21.43
C GLY A 97 -29.44 -5.30 20.01
N ARG A 98 -30.47 -6.09 19.67
CA ARG A 98 -30.57 -6.76 18.38
C ARG A 98 -30.77 -5.78 17.21
N GLY A 99 -29.96 -5.93 16.18
CA GLY A 99 -29.90 -5.05 15.01
C GLY A 99 -29.24 -3.70 15.30
N ILE A 100 -28.54 -3.55 16.44
CA ILE A 100 -27.86 -2.30 16.78
C ILE A 100 -26.36 -2.41 16.51
N VAL A 101 -25.86 -1.50 15.68
CA VAL A 101 -24.44 -1.16 15.59
C VAL A 101 -24.21 0.11 16.39
N LEU A 102 -23.56 -0.01 17.54
CA LEU A 102 -23.18 1.14 18.36
C LEU A 102 -21.81 1.63 17.92
N SER A 103 -21.75 2.81 17.31
CA SER A 103 -20.52 3.34 16.71
C SER A 103 -19.92 4.51 17.48
N SER A 104 -18.62 4.69 17.28
CA SER A 104 -17.88 5.84 17.78
C SER A 104 -16.76 6.21 16.82
N HIS A 105 -16.64 7.50 16.50
CA HIS A 105 -15.64 8.02 15.56
C HIS A 105 -14.69 9.01 16.26
N ASP A 106 -13.40 8.77 16.15
CA ASP A 106 -12.35 9.67 16.67
C ASP A 106 -11.52 10.21 15.50
N PHE A 107 -11.80 11.46 15.11
CA PHE A 107 -11.19 12.10 13.94
C PHE A 107 -9.80 12.70 14.19
N GLU A 108 -9.38 12.81 15.45
CA GLU A 108 -8.06 13.38 15.81
C GLU A 108 -6.96 12.30 15.89
N GLY A 109 -7.32 11.08 16.29
CA GLY A 109 -6.35 10.01 16.50
C GLY A 109 -6.97 8.81 17.22
N VAL A 110 -6.16 7.79 17.47
CA VAL A 110 -6.57 6.61 18.23
C VAL A 110 -6.61 6.93 19.73
N PRO A 111 -7.78 6.78 20.40
CA PRO A 111 -7.90 7.08 21.82
C PRO A 111 -7.03 6.17 22.70
N VAL A 112 -6.40 6.73 23.73
CA VAL A 112 -5.61 5.97 24.71
C VAL A 112 -6.46 5.04 25.57
N ASP A 113 -7.75 5.36 25.73
CA ASP A 113 -8.71 4.65 26.57
C ASP A 113 -9.56 3.64 25.77
N LEU A 114 -9.13 3.28 24.56
CA LEU A 114 -9.88 2.42 23.64
C LEU A 114 -10.39 1.10 24.27
N PRO A 115 -9.62 0.38 25.12
CA PRO A 115 -10.12 -0.81 25.80
C PRO A 115 -11.26 -0.52 26.79
N ALA A 116 -11.18 0.62 27.49
CA ALA A 116 -12.23 1.04 28.42
C ALA A 116 -13.49 1.47 27.65
N ARG A 117 -13.32 2.20 26.54
CA ARG A 117 -14.41 2.57 25.64
C ARG A 117 -15.13 1.33 25.09
N LEU A 118 -14.39 0.32 24.61
CA LEU A 118 -15.00 -0.93 24.14
C LEU A 118 -15.83 -1.61 25.24
N ARG A 119 -15.31 -1.71 26.47
CA ARG A 119 -16.06 -2.29 27.60
C ARG A 119 -17.34 -1.51 27.89
N ALA A 120 -17.27 -0.19 27.91
CA ALA A 120 -18.43 0.67 28.14
C ALA A 120 -19.48 0.50 27.04
N MET A 121 -19.08 0.55 25.77
CA MET A 121 -19.99 0.33 24.64
C MET A 121 -20.62 -1.06 24.67
N ARG A 122 -19.86 -2.11 25.00
CA ARG A 122 -20.39 -3.48 25.15
C ARG A 122 -21.40 -3.60 26.30
N SER A 123 -21.20 -2.87 27.39
CA SER A 123 -22.14 -2.91 28.54
C SER A 123 -23.52 -2.32 28.24
N THR A 124 -23.69 -1.59 27.12
CA THR A 124 -25.00 -1.14 26.64
C THR A 124 -25.87 -2.31 26.14
N GLY A 125 -25.26 -3.45 25.83
CA GLY A 125 -25.93 -4.61 25.25
C GLY A 125 -26.08 -4.58 23.73
N ALA A 126 -25.56 -3.56 23.03
CA ALA A 126 -25.58 -3.49 21.57
C ALA A 126 -24.99 -4.75 20.92
N GLU A 127 -25.62 -5.23 19.83
CA GLU A 127 -25.19 -6.44 19.13
C GLU A 127 -23.80 -6.28 18.49
N VAL A 128 -23.53 -5.11 17.91
CA VAL A 128 -22.25 -4.79 17.28
C VAL A 128 -21.70 -3.49 17.84
N VAL A 129 -20.41 -3.47 18.16
CA VAL A 129 -19.65 -2.25 18.49
C VAL A 129 -18.76 -1.89 17.32
N LYS A 130 -18.79 -0.63 16.89
CA LYS A 130 -17.95 -0.11 15.81
C LYS A 130 -17.06 1.02 16.33
N LEU A 131 -15.75 0.85 16.19
CA LEU A 131 -14.75 1.83 16.57
C LEU A 131 -13.99 2.26 15.31
N ALA A 132 -14.08 3.54 14.97
CA ALA A 132 -13.36 4.13 13.86
C ALA A 132 -12.48 5.27 14.36
N ALA A 133 -11.18 5.21 14.10
CA ALA A 133 -10.24 6.23 14.57
C ALA A 133 -9.26 6.64 13.47
N LYS A 134 -8.88 7.91 13.44
CA LYS A 134 -7.86 8.41 12.51
C LYS A 134 -6.50 7.81 12.85
N THR A 135 -5.82 7.28 11.84
CA THR A 135 -4.46 6.76 11.94
C THR A 135 -3.52 7.73 11.21
N ASN A 136 -2.61 8.33 11.96
CA ASN A 136 -1.57 9.23 11.47
C ASN A 136 -0.26 8.49 11.19
N THR A 137 -0.09 7.29 11.76
CA THR A 137 1.05 6.38 11.54
C THR A 137 0.55 4.94 11.40
N LEU A 138 1.40 4.01 10.94
CA LEU A 138 1.03 2.59 10.89
C LEU A 138 0.82 2.02 12.29
N SER A 139 1.65 2.42 13.25
CA SER A 139 1.62 1.95 14.64
C SER A 139 0.34 2.33 15.39
N ASP A 140 -0.41 3.34 14.91
CA ASP A 140 -1.76 3.64 15.41
C ASP A 140 -2.74 2.48 15.21
N CYS A 141 -2.47 1.55 14.29
CA CYS A 141 -3.28 0.36 14.10
C CYS A 141 -3.05 -0.71 15.20
N VAL A 142 -1.96 -0.62 15.97
CA VAL A 142 -1.61 -1.65 16.98
C VAL A 142 -2.65 -1.74 18.10
N PRO A 143 -3.10 -0.65 18.73
CA PRO A 143 -4.18 -0.72 19.72
C PRO A 143 -5.48 -1.34 19.19
N LEU A 144 -5.80 -1.13 17.90
CA LEU A 144 -6.95 -1.76 17.27
C LEU A 144 -6.73 -3.28 17.14
N LEU A 145 -5.56 -3.69 16.70
CA LEU A 145 -5.19 -5.11 16.59
C LEU A 145 -5.27 -5.82 17.95
N ASP A 146 -4.71 -5.23 18.99
CA ASP A 146 -4.68 -5.80 20.34
C ASP A 146 -6.09 -6.00 20.91
N ILE A 147 -6.97 -5.02 20.72
CA ILE A 147 -8.36 -5.12 21.15
C ILE A 147 -9.12 -6.18 20.35
N GLY A 148 -8.88 -6.25 19.04
CA GLY A 148 -9.43 -7.29 18.18
C GLY A 148 -9.07 -8.69 18.67
N ALA A 149 -7.80 -8.91 19.02
CA ALA A 149 -7.31 -10.17 19.56
C ALA A 149 -7.95 -10.52 20.93
N GLN A 150 -8.14 -9.53 21.81
CA GLN A 150 -8.77 -9.73 23.12
C GLN A 150 -10.29 -9.95 23.05
N ALA A 151 -10.94 -9.40 22.03
CA ALA A 151 -12.39 -9.42 21.87
C ALA A 151 -12.95 -10.82 21.55
N GLY A 152 -12.14 -11.72 20.98
CA GLY A 152 -12.54 -13.07 20.54
C GLY A 152 -13.48 -13.07 19.32
N ARG A 153 -13.62 -14.23 18.67
CA ARG A 153 -14.37 -14.42 17.40
C ARG A 153 -15.89 -14.22 17.47
N HIS A 154 -16.44 -14.01 18.66
CA HIS A 154 -17.89 -13.96 18.91
C HIS A 154 -18.40 -12.58 19.31
N GLY A 155 -17.55 -11.56 19.37
CA GLY A 155 -17.98 -10.19 19.64
C GLY A 155 -18.34 -9.48 18.34
N GLY A 156 -19.59 -9.02 18.19
CA GLY A 156 -19.94 -8.08 17.13
C GLY A 156 -19.05 -6.86 17.23
N LEU A 157 -18.00 -6.82 16.41
CA LEU A 157 -16.96 -5.80 16.46
C LEU A 157 -16.57 -5.39 15.05
N VAL A 158 -16.39 -4.10 14.86
CA VAL A 158 -15.89 -3.51 13.62
C VAL A 158 -14.85 -2.46 13.98
N LEU A 159 -13.59 -2.72 13.63
CA LEU A 159 -12.45 -1.84 13.90
C LEU A 159 -11.93 -1.23 12.60
N ILE A 160 -11.85 0.10 12.56
CA ILE A 160 -11.47 0.85 11.36
C ILE A 160 -10.40 1.90 11.70
N GLY A 161 -9.23 1.77 11.09
CA GLY A 161 -8.29 2.87 10.92
C GLY A 161 -8.71 3.74 9.73
N MET A 162 -8.90 5.03 9.97
CA MET A 162 -9.20 6.03 8.94
C MET A 162 -7.93 6.69 8.44
N GLY A 163 -7.86 6.93 7.13
CA GLY A 163 -6.67 7.47 6.45
C GLY A 163 -5.81 6.37 5.83
N GLU A 164 -4.73 6.77 5.16
CA GLU A 164 -3.90 5.85 4.37
C GLU A 164 -3.20 4.77 5.21
N HIS A 165 -2.81 5.11 6.44
CA HIS A 165 -2.13 4.21 7.37
C HIS A 165 -3.06 3.09 7.87
N GLY A 166 -4.38 3.31 7.83
CA GLY A 166 -5.41 2.40 8.34
C GLY A 166 -5.82 1.31 7.35
N LEU A 167 -5.27 1.28 6.13
CA LEU A 167 -5.68 0.33 5.09
C LEU A 167 -5.64 -1.13 5.57
N ALA A 168 -4.63 -1.49 6.38
CA ALA A 168 -4.49 -2.84 6.90
C ALA A 168 -5.71 -3.28 7.73
N THR A 169 -6.34 -2.39 8.50
CA THR A 169 -7.52 -2.75 9.30
C THR A 169 -8.73 -3.07 8.42
N ARG A 170 -8.73 -2.54 7.18
CA ARG A 170 -9.81 -2.74 6.21
C ARG A 170 -9.61 -3.97 5.36
N VAL A 171 -8.37 -4.24 4.94
CA VAL A 171 -8.04 -5.41 4.12
C VAL A 171 -7.94 -6.67 4.96
N LEU A 172 -7.33 -6.59 6.14
CA LEU A 172 -7.13 -7.72 7.06
C LEU A 172 -8.21 -7.77 8.14
N ALA A 173 -9.45 -7.43 7.81
CA ALA A 173 -10.55 -7.25 8.77
C ALA A 173 -10.63 -8.41 9.79
N SER A 174 -10.56 -9.66 9.32
CA SER A 174 -10.59 -10.84 10.19
C SER A 174 -9.42 -10.91 11.17
N ARG A 175 -8.20 -10.48 10.78
CA ARG A 175 -7.04 -10.40 11.68
C ARG A 175 -7.22 -9.36 12.79
N PHE A 176 -7.95 -8.29 12.49
CA PHE A 176 -8.33 -7.27 13.49
C PHE A 176 -9.59 -7.67 14.28
N GLY A 177 -10.13 -8.88 14.09
CA GLY A 177 -11.36 -9.33 14.74
C GLY A 177 -12.62 -8.59 14.26
N SER A 178 -12.55 -7.87 13.14
CA SER A 178 -13.70 -7.18 12.55
C SER A 178 -14.58 -8.18 11.80
N MET A 179 -15.90 -8.14 12.08
CA MET A 179 -16.88 -9.02 11.41
C MET A 179 -17.15 -8.61 9.95
N TRP A 180 -16.92 -7.34 9.62
CA TRP A 180 -16.97 -6.83 8.24
C TRP A 180 -16.01 -5.66 8.05
N THR A 181 -15.86 -5.24 6.81
CA THR A 181 -15.15 -4.02 6.41
C THR A 181 -16.04 -3.18 5.52
N TYR A 182 -15.65 -1.93 5.28
CA TYR A 182 -16.39 -1.01 4.42
C TYR A 182 -15.62 -0.75 3.12
N ALA A 183 -16.30 -0.92 2.00
CA ALA A 183 -15.84 -0.53 0.67
C ALA A 183 -16.64 0.67 0.15
N GLY A 184 -15.99 1.62 -0.53
CA GLY A 184 -16.69 2.83 -0.97
C GLY A 184 -15.81 3.83 -1.72
N ARG A 185 -16.40 4.98 -2.04
CA ARG A 185 -15.74 6.07 -2.78
C ARG A 185 -15.22 7.20 -1.88
N LEU A 186 -15.27 7.03 -0.56
CA LEU A 186 -14.79 8.04 0.41
C LEU A 186 -13.27 7.93 0.57
N ARG A 187 -12.52 8.30 -0.47
CA ARG A 187 -11.05 8.26 -0.47
C ARG A 187 -10.43 9.17 0.61
N GLU A 188 -11.10 10.26 0.94
CA GLU A 188 -10.77 11.23 2.00
C GLU A 188 -10.46 10.55 3.36
N ILE A 189 -11.16 9.45 3.67
CA ILE A 189 -11.00 8.70 4.93
C ILE A 189 -10.24 7.38 4.74
N GLY A 190 -9.53 7.22 3.63
CA GLY A 190 -8.72 6.04 3.30
C GLY A 190 -9.55 4.79 2.96
N GLN A 191 -10.80 4.94 2.52
CA GLN A 191 -11.65 3.81 2.19
C GLN A 191 -11.29 3.22 0.81
N PRO A 192 -10.93 1.93 0.71
CA PRO A 192 -10.73 1.27 -0.57
C PRO A 192 -12.08 1.03 -1.26
N ASP A 193 -12.08 1.03 -2.59
CA ASP A 193 -13.27 0.60 -3.33
C ASP A 193 -13.42 -0.93 -3.32
N ALA A 194 -14.61 -1.41 -3.71
CA ALA A 194 -14.92 -2.84 -3.69
C ALA A 194 -14.04 -3.64 -4.66
N SER A 195 -13.64 -3.05 -5.80
CA SER A 195 -12.78 -3.71 -6.77
C SER A 195 -11.39 -3.94 -6.19
N MET A 196 -10.82 -2.96 -5.49
CA MET A 196 -9.53 -3.07 -4.82
C MET A 196 -9.55 -4.18 -3.76
N LEU A 197 -10.58 -4.21 -2.89
CA LEU A 197 -10.70 -5.26 -1.88
C LEU A 197 -10.88 -6.65 -2.52
N LEU A 198 -11.81 -6.80 -3.45
CA LEU A 198 -12.21 -8.11 -3.96
C LEU A 198 -11.27 -8.66 -5.02
N LYS A 199 -10.74 -7.81 -5.91
CA LYS A 199 -9.90 -8.23 -7.04
C LYS A 199 -8.43 -8.13 -6.71
N ASP A 200 -7.98 -7.02 -6.15
CA ASP A 200 -6.55 -6.80 -5.92
C ASP A 200 -6.05 -7.55 -4.69
N PHE A 201 -6.78 -7.44 -3.57
CA PHE A 201 -6.44 -8.11 -2.31
C PHE A 201 -7.12 -9.46 -2.08
N GLN A 202 -8.07 -9.87 -2.93
CA GLN A 202 -8.81 -11.13 -2.76
C GLN A 202 -9.45 -11.26 -1.37
N PHE A 203 -10.07 -10.18 -0.89
CA PHE A 203 -10.58 -10.06 0.48
C PHE A 203 -11.37 -11.29 0.97
N ARG A 204 -12.15 -11.93 0.10
CA ARG A 204 -12.95 -13.14 0.40
C ARG A 204 -12.13 -14.35 0.86
N SER A 205 -10.86 -14.42 0.47
CA SER A 205 -9.96 -15.51 0.79
C SER A 205 -9.07 -15.22 2.00
N LEU A 206 -9.04 -13.97 2.48
CA LEU A 206 -8.18 -13.56 3.58
C LEU A 206 -8.75 -14.03 4.91
N GLY A 207 -7.88 -14.60 5.75
CA GLY A 207 -8.20 -15.05 7.10
C GLY A 207 -7.15 -14.59 8.12
N GLU A 208 -7.33 -15.03 9.37
CA GLU A 208 -6.41 -14.71 10.46
C GLU A 208 -4.99 -15.26 10.20
N SER A 209 -4.88 -16.43 9.55
CA SER A 209 -3.63 -17.13 9.26
C SER A 209 -2.91 -16.67 7.99
N THR A 210 -3.55 -15.86 7.14
CA THR A 210 -3.00 -15.46 5.85
C THR A 210 -1.64 -14.79 6.00
N ASP A 211 -0.60 -15.25 5.30
CA ASP A 211 0.71 -14.62 5.40
C ASP A 211 0.68 -13.18 4.89
N VAL A 212 1.19 -12.23 5.68
CA VAL A 212 1.19 -10.81 5.30
C VAL A 212 2.59 -10.40 4.87
N TYR A 213 2.66 -9.88 3.65
CA TYR A 213 3.82 -9.23 3.07
C TYR A 213 3.49 -7.77 2.76
N GLY A 214 4.49 -6.94 2.46
CA GLY A 214 4.17 -5.61 1.97
C GLY A 214 5.33 -4.73 1.55
N LEU A 215 5.00 -3.52 1.10
CA LEU A 215 5.95 -2.51 0.66
C LEU A 215 6.04 -1.38 1.69
N VAL A 216 7.21 -1.22 2.29
CA VAL A 216 7.51 -0.08 3.17
C VAL A 216 8.03 1.07 2.36
N ALA A 217 7.33 2.21 2.40
CA ALA A 217 7.69 3.42 1.66
C ALA A 217 7.19 4.66 2.40
N GLY A 218 7.81 5.82 2.14
CA GLY A 218 7.25 7.10 2.59
C GLY A 218 6.02 7.52 1.78
N SER A 219 5.91 7.01 0.54
CA SER A 219 4.71 7.08 -0.28
C SER A 219 4.60 5.81 -1.13
N VAL A 220 3.39 5.26 -1.23
CA VAL A 220 3.11 3.97 -1.88
C VAL A 220 2.36 4.12 -3.20
N ALA A 221 1.95 5.34 -3.55
CA ALA A 221 0.96 5.60 -4.58
C ALA A 221 1.37 5.02 -5.96
N HIS A 222 2.64 5.22 -6.37
CA HIS A 222 3.13 4.87 -7.71
C HIS A 222 3.65 3.43 -7.83
N SER A 223 3.61 2.64 -6.75
CA SER A 223 4.24 1.32 -6.79
C SER A 223 3.33 0.29 -7.44
N VAL A 224 3.90 -0.45 -8.39
CA VAL A 224 3.25 -1.63 -8.98
C VAL A 224 3.55 -2.92 -8.21
N SER A 225 4.36 -2.86 -7.14
CA SER A 225 4.81 -4.04 -6.39
C SER A 225 3.64 -4.81 -5.77
N THR A 226 2.62 -4.10 -5.26
CA THR A 226 1.41 -4.71 -4.72
C THR A 226 0.69 -5.56 -5.78
N ALA A 227 0.59 -5.06 -7.02
CA ALA A 227 -0.04 -5.79 -8.11
C ALA A 227 0.79 -7.03 -8.51
N MET A 228 2.12 -6.89 -8.60
CA MET A 228 3.03 -7.99 -8.96
C MET A 228 2.97 -9.14 -7.96
N HIS A 229 3.16 -8.85 -6.67
CA HIS A 229 3.25 -9.87 -5.63
C HIS A 229 1.91 -10.55 -5.37
N ASN A 230 0.79 -9.79 -5.32
CA ASN A 230 -0.54 -10.40 -5.20
C ASN A 230 -0.89 -11.26 -6.43
N ALA A 231 -0.48 -10.87 -7.64
CA ALA A 231 -0.66 -11.73 -8.82
C ALA A 231 0.15 -13.04 -8.70
N ALA A 232 1.40 -12.96 -8.24
CA ALA A 232 2.23 -14.15 -8.03
C ALA A 232 1.66 -15.08 -6.94
N PHE A 233 1.22 -14.55 -5.80
CA PHE A 233 0.58 -15.34 -4.74
C PHE A 233 -0.70 -16.02 -5.22
N ARG A 234 -1.56 -15.31 -5.96
CA ARG A 234 -2.78 -15.88 -6.54
C ARG A 234 -2.49 -17.02 -7.51
N THR A 235 -1.57 -16.83 -8.46
CA THR A 235 -1.24 -17.88 -9.44
C THR A 235 -0.63 -19.10 -8.76
N ALA A 236 0.17 -18.89 -7.70
CA ALA A 236 0.74 -19.97 -6.90
C ALA A 236 -0.26 -20.57 -5.88
N ARG A 237 -1.49 -20.06 -5.78
CA ARG A 237 -2.51 -20.46 -4.79
C ARG A 237 -2.01 -20.41 -3.35
N ARG A 238 -1.20 -19.40 -3.02
CA ARG A 238 -0.65 -19.22 -1.68
C ARG A 238 -1.61 -18.36 -0.84
N ASP A 239 -1.88 -18.78 0.39
CA ASP A 239 -2.63 -17.99 1.37
C ASP A 239 -1.76 -16.83 1.89
N ALA A 240 -1.58 -15.83 1.03
CA ALA A 240 -0.73 -14.69 1.28
C ALA A 240 -1.30 -13.42 0.63
N VAL A 241 -1.05 -12.27 1.27
CA VAL A 241 -1.41 -10.96 0.76
C VAL A 241 -0.25 -9.99 0.90
N TYR A 242 -0.08 -9.15 -0.12
CA TYR A 242 0.89 -8.09 -0.16
C TYR A 242 0.19 -6.74 -0.01
N LEU A 243 0.59 -5.93 0.99
CA LEU A 243 -0.02 -4.64 1.31
C LEU A 243 0.95 -3.47 1.11
N PRO A 244 0.46 -2.27 0.76
CA PRO A 244 1.27 -1.07 0.91
C PRO A 244 1.33 -0.65 2.39
N PHE A 245 2.52 -0.26 2.84
CA PHE A 245 2.80 0.28 4.17
C PHE A 245 3.42 1.69 4.03
N PRO A 246 2.58 2.74 3.90
CA PRO A 246 3.05 4.12 3.96
C PRO A 246 3.51 4.39 5.41
N ALA A 247 4.79 4.19 5.69
CA ALA A 247 5.31 4.35 7.04
C ALA A 247 5.64 5.82 7.29
N ALA A 248 5.43 6.30 8.52
CA ALA A 248 5.90 7.64 8.91
C ALA A 248 7.40 7.63 9.22
N SER A 249 7.91 6.51 9.74
CA SER A 249 9.33 6.30 10.05
C SER A 249 9.71 4.81 9.99
N ALA A 250 11.00 4.51 10.10
CA ALA A 250 11.46 3.13 10.20
C ALA A 250 10.95 2.45 11.49
N ASP A 251 10.89 3.17 12.62
CA ASP A 251 10.42 2.63 13.91
C ASP A 251 8.89 2.41 13.91
N ASP A 252 8.16 3.29 13.23
CA ASP A 252 6.72 3.12 12.98
C ASP A 252 6.44 1.79 12.28
N PHE A 253 7.14 1.53 11.17
CA PHE A 253 7.01 0.27 10.45
C PHE A 253 7.45 -0.94 11.28
N VAL A 254 8.58 -0.87 12.01
CA VAL A 254 9.05 -2.00 12.83
C VAL A 254 8.02 -2.34 13.91
N THR A 255 7.45 -1.33 14.56
CA THR A 255 6.42 -1.50 15.60
C THR A 255 5.18 -2.19 15.02
N PHE A 256 4.63 -1.63 13.95
CA PHE A 256 3.43 -2.19 13.30
C PHE A 256 3.68 -3.56 12.67
N GLY A 257 4.77 -3.72 11.93
CA GLY A 257 5.12 -4.95 11.22
C GLY A 257 5.35 -6.12 12.17
N ARG A 258 5.96 -5.88 13.34
CA ARG A 258 6.09 -6.89 14.39
C ARG A 258 4.73 -7.23 15.02
N ALA A 259 3.91 -6.23 15.32
CA ALA A 259 2.57 -6.44 15.90
C ALA A 259 1.65 -7.27 14.97
N ILE A 260 1.63 -6.98 13.67
CA ILE A 260 0.77 -7.68 12.71
C ILE A 260 1.32 -9.03 12.23
N GLY A 261 2.57 -9.36 12.61
CA GLY A 261 3.20 -10.62 12.27
C GLY A 261 3.47 -10.80 10.78
N ILE A 262 4.10 -9.81 10.14
CA ILE A 262 4.48 -9.94 8.72
C ILE A 262 5.48 -11.09 8.50
N LYS A 263 5.50 -11.64 7.29
CA LYS A 263 6.47 -12.65 6.85
C LYS A 263 7.63 -12.07 6.05
N GLY A 264 7.45 -10.89 5.48
CA GLY A 264 8.49 -10.18 4.76
C GLY A 264 7.99 -8.86 4.19
N ALA A 265 8.91 -8.03 3.73
CA ALA A 265 8.56 -6.77 3.11
C ALA A 265 9.61 -6.33 2.08
N SER A 266 9.17 -5.73 0.97
CA SER A 266 10.05 -4.88 0.18
C SER A 266 10.18 -3.53 0.86
N VAL A 267 11.37 -2.93 0.78
CA VAL A 267 11.68 -1.62 1.34
C VAL A 267 12.09 -0.71 0.20
N THR A 268 11.50 0.49 0.14
CA THR A 268 11.90 1.52 -0.82
C THR A 268 12.18 2.85 -0.11
N ILE A 269 12.36 3.91 -0.90
CA ILE A 269 12.65 5.26 -0.42
C ILE A 269 11.60 5.69 0.64
N PRO A 270 12.03 6.32 1.75
CA PRO A 270 13.41 6.64 2.15
C PRO A 270 14.06 5.60 3.09
N TYR A 271 13.43 4.44 3.33
CA TYR A 271 13.73 3.60 4.48
C TYR A 271 14.85 2.55 4.30
N LYS A 272 15.44 2.43 3.11
CA LYS A 272 16.46 1.40 2.81
C LYS A 272 17.68 1.44 3.75
N VAL A 273 18.10 2.64 4.16
CA VAL A 273 19.22 2.82 5.09
C VAL A 273 18.72 2.77 6.54
N ALA A 274 17.65 3.48 6.87
CA ALA A 274 17.15 3.53 8.25
C ALA A 274 16.74 2.16 8.80
N LEU A 275 16.16 1.28 7.97
CA LEU A 275 15.80 -0.07 8.41
C LEU A 275 17.00 -1.01 8.52
N PHE A 276 18.15 -0.69 7.91
CA PHE A 276 19.36 -1.51 8.02
C PHE A 276 19.76 -1.76 9.49
N ASP A 277 19.76 -0.71 10.31
CA ASP A 277 20.16 -0.75 11.72
C ASP A 277 19.10 -1.38 12.64
N ARG A 278 17.93 -1.75 12.10
CA ARG A 278 16.79 -2.30 12.85
C ARG A 278 16.56 -3.79 12.58
N MET A 279 17.41 -4.40 11.76
CA MET A 279 17.35 -5.83 11.47
C MET A 279 18.12 -6.63 12.52
N ASP A 280 17.63 -7.83 12.83
CA ASP A 280 18.31 -8.77 13.71
C ASP A 280 19.55 -9.38 13.01
N GLU A 281 19.49 -9.54 11.69
CA GLU A 281 20.60 -9.96 10.85
C GLU A 281 20.57 -9.23 9.50
N VAL A 282 21.73 -8.98 8.91
CA VAL A 282 21.84 -8.45 7.54
C VAL A 282 22.75 -9.33 6.70
N TYR A 283 22.29 -9.73 5.51
CA TYR A 283 23.08 -10.53 4.57
C TYR A 283 24.27 -9.77 3.99
N ALA A 284 25.32 -10.51 3.62
CA ALA A 284 26.63 -9.96 3.24
C ALA A 284 26.55 -8.90 2.12
N VAL A 285 25.76 -9.16 1.07
CA VAL A 285 25.57 -8.19 -0.03
C VAL A 285 24.94 -6.89 0.46
N ALA A 286 23.92 -6.97 1.31
CA ALA A 286 23.28 -5.80 1.89
C ALA A 286 24.20 -5.07 2.86
N ARG A 287 25.04 -5.77 3.64
CA ARG A 287 26.07 -5.16 4.49
C ARG A 287 27.09 -4.36 3.68
N ARG A 288 27.57 -4.92 2.56
CA ARG A 288 28.49 -4.23 1.66
C ARG A 288 27.86 -2.99 1.03
N ILE A 289 26.58 -3.07 0.68
CA ILE A 289 25.81 -1.93 0.19
C ILE A 289 25.50 -0.94 1.34
N GLY A 290 25.35 -1.37 2.58
CA GLY A 290 24.88 -0.51 3.67
C GLY A 290 23.42 -0.06 3.51
N ALA A 291 22.61 -0.86 2.80
CA ALA A 291 21.18 -0.61 2.63
C ALA A 291 20.43 -1.91 2.30
N ILE A 292 19.20 -2.04 2.81
CA ILE A 292 18.30 -3.17 2.53
C ILE A 292 17.15 -2.72 1.63
N ASN A 293 16.71 -3.59 0.72
CA ASN A 293 15.46 -3.40 -0.03
C ASN A 293 14.45 -4.52 0.26
N THR A 294 14.83 -5.50 1.08
CA THR A 294 14.05 -6.70 1.34
C THR A 294 14.24 -7.14 2.78
N ILE A 295 13.14 -7.40 3.47
CA ILE A 295 13.07 -7.97 4.82
C ILE A 295 12.44 -9.34 4.70
N ARG A 296 13.02 -10.34 5.36
CA ARG A 296 12.42 -11.65 5.58
C ARG A 296 12.32 -11.90 7.08
N VAL A 297 11.19 -12.41 7.54
CA VAL A 297 11.03 -12.86 8.93
C VAL A 297 11.25 -14.36 8.97
N GLY A 298 12.21 -14.81 9.78
CA GLY A 298 12.48 -16.23 10.01
C GLY A 298 11.42 -16.89 10.88
N ASP A 299 11.41 -18.22 10.92
CA ASP A 299 10.50 -18.99 11.79
C ASP A 299 10.77 -18.75 13.29
N ASP A 300 11.98 -18.29 13.62
CA ASP A 300 12.39 -17.83 14.95
C ASP A 300 11.96 -16.39 15.27
N GLY A 301 11.24 -15.72 14.35
CA GLY A 301 10.77 -14.35 14.48
C GLY A 301 11.82 -13.28 14.21
N ARG A 302 13.07 -13.65 13.87
CA ARG A 302 14.12 -12.68 13.56
C ARG A 302 13.93 -12.06 12.18
N TRP A 303 14.13 -10.75 12.10
CA TRP A 303 14.07 -9.98 10.88
C TRP A 303 15.45 -9.96 10.21
N VAL A 304 15.53 -10.54 9.02
CA VAL A 304 16.74 -10.61 8.20
C VAL A 304 16.62 -9.63 7.04
N GLY A 305 17.57 -8.70 6.95
CA GLY A 305 17.68 -7.71 5.89
C GLY A 305 18.57 -8.16 4.73
N GLY A 306 18.12 -7.90 3.51
CA GLY A 306 18.86 -8.23 2.28
C GLY A 306 18.63 -7.19 1.18
N ASN A 307 19.30 -7.42 0.06
CA ASN A 307 19.30 -6.49 -1.07
C ASN A 307 19.21 -7.26 -2.39
N THR A 308 18.03 -7.25 -3.01
CA THR A 308 17.74 -7.84 -4.32
C THR A 308 17.86 -6.81 -5.46
N ASP A 309 18.15 -5.54 -5.18
CA ASP A 309 18.39 -4.55 -6.23
C ASP A 309 19.68 -4.87 -7.00
N ALA A 310 20.73 -5.31 -6.30
CA ALA A 310 22.02 -5.60 -6.93
C ALA A 310 21.92 -6.74 -7.94
N SER A 311 21.32 -7.86 -7.54
CA SER A 311 21.07 -9.02 -8.40
C SER A 311 19.96 -8.75 -9.42
N GLY A 312 18.89 -8.04 -9.04
CA GLY A 312 17.84 -7.61 -9.97
C GLY A 312 18.35 -6.68 -11.07
N PHE A 313 19.35 -5.84 -10.78
CA PHE A 313 20.05 -5.02 -11.77
C PHE A 313 20.93 -5.87 -12.70
N LEU A 314 21.66 -6.84 -12.16
CA LEU A 314 22.54 -7.69 -12.96
C LEU A 314 21.74 -8.63 -13.88
N HIS A 315 20.56 -9.07 -13.49
CA HIS A 315 19.81 -10.08 -14.22
C HIS A 315 19.50 -9.67 -15.68
N PRO A 316 19.01 -8.46 -15.99
CA PRO A 316 18.78 -8.03 -17.38
C PRO A 316 20.07 -7.79 -18.19
N LEU A 317 21.24 -7.75 -17.53
CA LEU A 317 22.55 -7.62 -18.16
C LEU A 317 23.20 -8.97 -18.44
N GLN A 318 22.80 -10.02 -17.73
CA GLN A 318 23.31 -11.39 -17.91
C GLN A 318 23.15 -11.82 -19.37
N GLU A 319 24.20 -12.44 -19.92
CA GLU A 319 24.28 -12.94 -21.31
C GLU A 319 24.20 -11.87 -22.42
N ARG A 320 23.78 -10.63 -22.10
CA ARG A 320 23.64 -9.51 -23.03
C ARG A 320 24.82 -8.55 -23.00
N VAL A 321 25.43 -8.36 -21.83
CA VAL A 321 26.49 -7.38 -21.61
C VAL A 321 27.70 -8.05 -20.95
N PRO A 322 28.88 -8.09 -21.60
CA PRO A 322 30.09 -8.63 -20.99
C PRO A 322 30.68 -7.62 -20.00
N LEU A 323 30.22 -7.65 -18.75
CA LEU A 323 30.52 -6.60 -17.74
C LEU A 323 32.00 -6.43 -17.41
N SER A 324 32.77 -7.52 -17.35
CA SER A 324 34.18 -7.48 -16.97
C SER A 324 34.99 -6.57 -17.89
N GLY A 325 35.68 -5.59 -17.31
CA GLY A 325 36.52 -4.64 -18.03
C GLY A 325 35.78 -3.45 -18.65
N LEU A 326 34.43 -3.40 -18.60
CA LEU A 326 33.69 -2.24 -19.10
C LEU A 326 33.84 -1.02 -18.19
N ARG A 327 33.85 0.16 -18.81
CA ARG A 327 33.75 1.45 -18.11
C ARG A 327 32.29 1.77 -17.90
N ALA A 328 31.85 1.76 -16.65
CA ALA A 328 30.45 1.97 -16.29
C ALA A 328 30.26 3.33 -15.60
N SER A 329 29.43 4.19 -16.19
CA SER A 329 29.03 5.48 -15.61
C SER A 329 27.67 5.35 -14.92
N VAL A 330 27.64 5.57 -13.62
CA VAL A 330 26.42 5.52 -12.80
C VAL A 330 25.97 6.94 -12.49
N LEU A 331 24.76 7.30 -12.94
CA LEU A 331 24.15 8.60 -12.69
C LEU A 331 23.29 8.54 -11.43
N GLY A 332 23.65 9.33 -10.42
CA GLY A 332 22.96 9.47 -9.15
C GLY A 332 23.77 8.92 -7.97
N ALA A 333 23.32 9.24 -6.75
CA ALA A 333 23.96 8.79 -5.51
C ALA A 333 22.95 8.33 -4.44
N GLY A 334 21.80 7.82 -4.88
CA GLY A 334 20.78 7.24 -4.00
C GLY A 334 21.01 5.75 -3.69
N GLY A 335 20.06 5.11 -2.99
CA GLY A 335 20.15 3.69 -2.64
C GLY A 335 20.28 2.75 -3.84
N ALA A 336 19.57 3.04 -4.95
CA ALA A 336 19.71 2.28 -6.20
C ALA A 336 21.11 2.43 -6.81
N ALA A 337 21.63 3.66 -6.90
CA ALA A 337 22.97 3.93 -7.42
C ALA A 337 24.05 3.17 -6.64
N ARG A 338 23.88 3.06 -5.31
CA ARG A 338 24.79 2.30 -4.46
C ARG A 338 24.76 0.79 -4.75
N ALA A 339 23.58 0.21 -4.86
CA ALA A 339 23.43 -1.22 -5.19
C ALA A 339 24.02 -1.53 -6.59
N VAL A 340 23.73 -0.67 -7.56
CA VAL A 340 24.28 -0.74 -8.94
C VAL A 340 25.80 -0.65 -8.94
N ALA A 341 26.37 0.35 -8.25
CA ALA A 341 27.81 0.54 -8.19
C ALA A 341 28.52 -0.68 -7.58
N VAL A 342 27.99 -1.23 -6.48
CA VAL A 342 28.53 -2.45 -5.84
C VAL A 342 28.41 -3.66 -6.77
N ALA A 343 27.28 -3.81 -7.46
CA ALA A 343 27.05 -4.89 -8.41
C ALA A 343 28.02 -4.85 -9.60
N LEU A 344 28.20 -3.67 -10.19
CA LEU A 344 29.13 -3.44 -11.31
C LEU A 344 30.59 -3.66 -10.91
N ALA A 345 31.02 -3.07 -9.79
CA ALA A 345 32.38 -3.24 -9.30
C ALA A 345 32.70 -4.71 -8.98
N SER A 346 31.74 -5.43 -8.38
CA SER A 346 31.88 -6.87 -8.10
C SER A 346 31.88 -7.73 -9.37
N SER A 347 31.35 -7.20 -10.47
CA SER A 347 31.34 -7.87 -11.79
C SER A 347 32.56 -7.51 -12.64
N GLY A 348 33.54 -6.77 -12.09
CA GLY A 348 34.79 -6.41 -12.76
C GLY A 348 34.70 -5.17 -13.66
N CYS A 349 33.68 -4.32 -13.51
CA CYS A 349 33.62 -3.04 -14.22
C CYS A 349 34.52 -1.98 -13.57
N SER A 350 35.07 -1.08 -14.39
CA SER A 350 35.64 0.19 -13.93
C SER A 350 34.50 1.19 -13.75
N VAL A 351 34.11 1.44 -12.51
CA VAL A 351 32.92 2.26 -12.19
C VAL A 351 33.31 3.74 -12.00
N CYS A 352 32.50 4.63 -12.55
CA CYS A 352 32.56 6.08 -12.31
C CYS A 352 31.17 6.58 -11.85
N ILE A 353 31.13 7.29 -10.73
CA ILE A 353 29.90 7.83 -10.14
C ILE A 353 29.78 9.30 -10.52
N HIS A 354 28.59 9.68 -11.00
CA HIS A 354 28.26 11.04 -11.37
C HIS A 354 27.04 11.47 -10.57
N ALA A 355 27.17 12.50 -9.74
CA ALA A 355 26.04 13.06 -9.01
C ALA A 355 26.17 14.57 -8.86
N ARG A 356 25.04 15.26 -8.67
CA ARG A 356 25.00 16.70 -8.38
C ARG A 356 25.65 17.06 -7.03
N ASP A 357 25.66 16.09 -6.12
CA ASP A 357 26.19 16.19 -4.76
C ASP A 357 27.47 15.36 -4.70
N PRO A 358 28.67 15.99 -4.77
CA PRO A 358 29.94 15.29 -4.80
C PRO A 358 30.21 14.46 -3.55
N GLU A 359 29.77 14.92 -2.37
CA GLU A 359 29.98 14.18 -1.11
C GLU A 359 29.27 12.84 -1.13
N LYS A 360 28.04 12.80 -1.65
CA LYS A 360 27.29 11.55 -1.82
C LYS A 360 27.91 10.62 -2.87
N ALA A 361 28.48 11.17 -3.94
CA ALA A 361 29.20 10.38 -4.94
C ALA A 361 30.46 9.75 -4.32
N GLU A 362 31.23 10.54 -3.57
CA GLU A 362 32.45 10.10 -2.90
C GLU A 362 32.16 8.98 -1.90
N ALA A 363 31.07 9.09 -1.13
CA ALA A 363 30.64 8.05 -0.21
C ALA A 363 30.35 6.71 -0.91
N ILE A 364 29.87 6.72 -2.16
CA ILE A 364 29.68 5.50 -2.95
C ILE A 364 31.02 5.03 -3.53
N ALA A 365 31.86 5.95 -4.00
CA ALA A 365 33.16 5.65 -4.58
C ALA A 365 34.08 4.92 -3.60
N VAL A 366 34.10 5.34 -2.32
CA VAL A 366 34.86 4.67 -1.25
C VAL A 366 34.44 3.21 -1.08
N LEU A 367 33.15 2.89 -1.22
CA LEU A 367 32.62 1.53 -1.02
C LEU A 367 33.00 0.55 -2.14
N THR A 368 33.27 1.09 -3.34
CA THR A 368 33.43 0.31 -4.57
C THR A 368 34.80 0.51 -5.22
N SER A 369 35.65 1.36 -4.64
CA SER A 369 36.88 1.85 -5.27
C SER A 369 36.63 2.47 -6.65
N ALA A 370 35.44 3.05 -6.84
CA ALA A 370 35.07 3.75 -8.07
C ALA A 370 35.70 5.15 -8.13
N GLN A 371 35.64 5.77 -9.31
CA GLN A 371 36.00 7.17 -9.49
C GLN A 371 34.77 8.07 -9.35
N VAL A 372 34.98 9.34 -9.02
CA VAL A 372 33.94 10.38 -9.12
C VAL A 372 34.23 11.24 -10.35
N GLY A 373 33.22 11.40 -11.21
CA GLY A 373 33.33 12.13 -12.47
C GLY A 373 32.43 13.35 -12.55
N SER A 374 32.67 14.20 -13.55
CA SER A 374 31.80 15.33 -13.86
C SER A 374 30.41 14.87 -14.34
N TRP A 375 29.38 15.68 -14.12
CA TRP A 375 28.07 15.49 -14.75
C TRP A 375 27.87 16.56 -15.84
N PRO A 376 27.59 16.18 -17.10
CA PRO A 376 27.44 14.81 -17.61
C PRO A 376 28.79 14.07 -17.77
N PRO A 377 28.79 12.73 -17.86
CA PRO A 377 29.98 11.96 -18.23
C PRO A 377 30.50 12.41 -19.62
N PRO A 378 31.81 12.63 -19.81
CA PRO A 378 32.36 13.07 -21.09
C PRO A 378 32.12 12.05 -22.24
N PRO A 379 32.11 12.49 -23.51
CA PRO A 379 31.98 11.57 -24.64
C PRO A 379 33.13 10.57 -24.68
N GLY A 380 32.84 9.31 -25.01
CA GLY A 380 33.83 8.24 -25.09
C GLY A 380 34.40 7.77 -23.75
N SER A 381 33.92 8.30 -22.60
CA SER A 381 34.43 7.92 -21.27
C SER A 381 33.79 6.65 -20.67
N TRP A 382 32.72 6.15 -21.27
CA TRP A 382 31.94 5.01 -20.76
C TRP A 382 31.50 4.07 -21.88
N ASP A 383 31.29 2.80 -21.52
CA ASP A 383 30.73 1.76 -22.37
C ASP A 383 29.30 1.40 -21.95
N LEU A 384 29.02 1.46 -20.64
CA LEU A 384 27.70 1.30 -20.03
C LEU A 384 27.32 2.55 -19.22
N LEU A 385 26.18 3.16 -19.53
CA LEU A 385 25.57 4.22 -18.74
C LEU A 385 24.39 3.64 -17.95
N VAL A 386 24.32 3.90 -16.64
CA VAL A 386 23.17 3.53 -15.81
C VAL A 386 22.54 4.77 -15.17
N ASN A 387 21.30 5.09 -15.52
CA ASN A 387 20.52 6.13 -14.84
C ASN A 387 19.86 5.56 -13.58
N CYS A 388 20.32 6.00 -12.41
CA CYS A 388 19.72 5.68 -11.11
C CYS A 388 18.97 6.87 -10.49
N THR A 389 18.74 7.94 -11.26
CA THR A 389 17.99 9.13 -10.82
C THR A 389 16.51 9.05 -11.24
N PRO A 390 15.61 9.80 -10.60
CA PRO A 390 14.21 9.87 -11.03
C PRO A 390 13.99 10.79 -12.25
N ILE A 391 15.06 11.26 -12.92
CA ILE A 391 14.93 12.13 -14.10
C ILE A 391 14.35 11.33 -15.26
N GLY A 392 13.30 11.85 -15.89
CA GLY A 392 12.55 11.15 -16.95
C GLY A 392 11.40 10.29 -16.43
N MET A 393 11.22 10.20 -15.11
CA MET A 393 10.06 9.56 -14.50
C MET A 393 8.82 10.44 -14.62
N ASP A 394 7.66 9.81 -14.81
CA ASP A 394 6.34 10.46 -14.76
C ASP A 394 6.19 11.32 -13.48
N PRO A 395 5.66 12.56 -13.59
CA PRO A 395 5.07 13.20 -14.78
C PRO A 395 6.11 13.95 -15.64
N ARG A 396 7.39 13.95 -15.26
CA ARG A 396 8.47 14.70 -15.94
C ARG A 396 9.10 13.89 -17.08
N VAL A 397 8.25 13.34 -17.94
CA VAL A 397 8.62 12.38 -18.99
C VAL A 397 9.51 12.95 -20.10
N ASP A 398 9.52 14.28 -20.26
CA ASP A 398 10.33 15.00 -21.24
C ASP A 398 11.73 15.37 -20.73
N GLN A 399 12.05 15.07 -19.47
CA GLN A 399 13.39 15.30 -18.93
C GLN A 399 14.33 14.13 -19.25
N THR A 400 15.61 14.42 -19.39
CA THR A 400 16.67 13.42 -19.58
C THR A 400 17.88 13.79 -18.71
N PRO A 401 18.56 12.82 -18.07
CA PRO A 401 19.74 13.09 -17.26
C PRO A 401 21.00 13.37 -18.11
N MET A 402 20.97 13.00 -19.40
CA MET A 402 22.09 13.16 -20.32
C MET A 402 21.62 13.81 -21.62
N PRO A 403 22.32 14.84 -22.15
CA PRO A 403 22.05 15.38 -23.47
C PRO A 403 22.44 14.40 -24.58
N ALA A 404 21.75 14.45 -25.71
CA ALA A 404 21.86 13.44 -26.77
C ALA A 404 23.28 13.32 -27.35
N GLU A 405 24.03 14.43 -27.41
CA GLU A 405 25.39 14.47 -27.97
C GLU A 405 26.42 13.73 -27.11
N GLN A 406 26.08 13.41 -25.86
CA GLN A 406 26.94 12.67 -24.92
C GLN A 406 26.68 11.15 -24.97
N LEU A 407 25.64 10.70 -25.68
CA LEU A 407 25.25 9.29 -25.83
C LEU A 407 26.16 8.58 -26.84
N THR A 408 27.41 8.34 -26.43
CA THR A 408 28.49 7.83 -27.31
C THR A 408 28.96 6.42 -26.95
N GLY A 409 28.46 5.85 -25.85
CA GLY A 409 28.81 4.49 -25.43
C GLY A 409 27.95 3.41 -26.07
N ARG A 410 28.04 2.19 -25.55
CA ARG A 410 27.43 0.99 -26.16
C ARG A 410 26.08 0.63 -25.56
N TYR A 411 25.94 0.75 -24.24
CA TYR A 411 24.76 0.31 -23.51
C TYR A 411 24.20 1.43 -22.63
N VAL A 412 22.89 1.63 -22.65
CA VAL A 412 22.18 2.55 -21.76
C VAL A 412 21.11 1.80 -21.00
N TYR A 413 21.24 1.81 -19.67
CA TYR A 413 20.27 1.22 -18.75
C TYR A 413 19.61 2.33 -17.94
N ASP A 414 18.31 2.55 -18.15
CA ASP A 414 17.52 3.46 -17.34
C ASP A 414 16.71 2.69 -16.30
N LEU A 415 16.89 2.99 -15.00
CA LEU A 415 16.13 2.33 -13.93
C LEU A 415 14.73 2.91 -13.73
N VAL A 416 14.42 4.02 -14.39
CA VAL A 416 13.05 4.53 -14.49
C VAL A 416 12.20 3.52 -15.27
N TYR A 417 11.06 3.13 -14.71
CA TYR A 417 10.13 2.17 -15.32
C TYR A 417 8.76 2.78 -15.68
N ASN A 418 8.49 4.01 -15.24
CA ASN A 418 7.30 4.77 -15.60
C ASN A 418 7.72 6.16 -16.11
N PRO A 419 7.66 6.43 -17.44
CA PRO A 419 7.13 5.57 -18.50
C PRO A 419 8.07 4.39 -18.82
N THR A 420 7.56 3.37 -19.52
CA THR A 420 8.36 2.18 -19.90
C THR A 420 9.47 2.49 -20.89
N VAL A 421 9.32 3.56 -21.69
CA VAL A 421 10.36 4.07 -22.61
C VAL A 421 10.57 5.56 -22.33
N THR A 422 11.60 5.88 -21.54
CA THR A 422 11.95 7.26 -21.18
C THR A 422 12.57 8.01 -22.36
N ARG A 423 12.65 9.34 -22.23
CA ARG A 423 13.39 10.18 -23.19
C ARG A 423 14.83 9.71 -23.37
N LEU A 424 15.52 9.38 -22.27
CA LEU A 424 16.89 8.85 -22.31
C LEU A 424 16.99 7.60 -23.18
N LEU A 425 16.09 6.64 -23.01
CA LEU A 425 16.11 5.40 -23.80
C LEU A 425 15.79 5.66 -25.28
N ARG A 426 14.89 6.60 -25.60
CA ARG A 426 14.59 6.98 -26.99
C ARG A 426 15.81 7.62 -27.67
N GLU A 427 16.44 8.59 -27.02
CA GLU A 427 17.62 9.28 -27.55
C GLU A 427 18.81 8.31 -27.66
N ALA A 428 19.00 7.42 -26.69
CA ALA A 428 20.06 6.41 -26.72
C ALA A 428 19.90 5.42 -27.89
N ALA A 429 18.68 4.95 -28.14
CA ALA A 429 18.39 4.10 -29.28
C ALA A 429 18.65 4.82 -30.61
N ALA A 430 18.28 6.10 -30.71
CA ALA A 430 18.55 6.93 -31.91
C ALA A 430 20.06 7.14 -32.14
N ALA A 431 20.87 7.19 -31.07
CA ALA A 431 22.32 7.25 -31.13
C ALA A 431 23.00 5.88 -31.39
N GLY A 432 22.23 4.80 -31.51
CA GLY A 432 22.74 3.45 -31.77
C GLY A 432 23.15 2.64 -30.53
N CYS A 433 22.87 3.14 -29.33
CA CYS A 433 23.09 2.40 -28.09
C CYS A 433 22.08 1.25 -27.95
N GLN A 434 22.50 0.16 -27.32
CA GLN A 434 21.59 -0.88 -26.88
C GLN A 434 20.93 -0.47 -25.56
N THR A 435 19.61 -0.55 -25.48
CA THR A 435 18.82 -0.02 -24.37
C THR A 435 18.26 -1.11 -23.47
N ILE A 436 18.19 -0.81 -22.17
CA ILE A 436 17.60 -1.67 -21.13
C ILE A 436 16.72 -0.79 -20.24
N GLY A 437 15.48 -1.22 -20.01
CA GLY A 437 14.48 -0.45 -19.26
C GLY A 437 14.32 -0.89 -17.81
N GLY A 438 13.83 0.02 -16.97
CA GLY A 438 13.76 -0.18 -15.52
C GLY A 438 12.79 -1.28 -15.08
N LEU A 439 11.79 -1.58 -15.91
CA LEU A 439 10.82 -2.64 -15.61
C LEU A 439 11.50 -4.01 -15.51
N ASP A 440 12.55 -4.26 -16.30
CA ASP A 440 13.25 -5.54 -16.25
C ASP A 440 13.96 -5.74 -14.90
N MET A 441 14.59 -4.68 -14.37
CA MET A 441 15.17 -4.71 -13.02
C MET A 441 14.08 -4.88 -11.97
N LEU A 442 12.99 -4.11 -12.08
CA LEU A 442 11.88 -4.14 -11.12
C LEU A 442 11.27 -5.53 -11.00
N VAL A 443 11.07 -6.22 -12.13
CA VAL A 443 10.53 -7.58 -12.14
C VAL A 443 11.56 -8.57 -11.60
N ALA A 444 12.83 -8.46 -11.99
CA ALA A 444 13.89 -9.35 -11.51
C ALA A 444 14.08 -9.28 -9.99
N GLN A 445 14.16 -8.09 -9.41
CA GLN A 445 14.29 -7.93 -7.95
C GLN A 445 13.05 -8.44 -7.19
N ALA A 446 11.86 -8.34 -7.80
CA ALA A 446 10.61 -8.84 -7.21
C ALA A 446 10.53 -10.37 -7.23
N HIS A 447 11.02 -11.00 -8.31
CA HIS A 447 11.13 -12.47 -8.38
C HIS A 447 12.05 -13.01 -7.28
N GLU A 448 13.18 -12.35 -7.04
CA GLU A 448 14.12 -12.78 -6.00
C GLU A 448 13.57 -12.55 -4.59
N GLN A 449 12.88 -11.43 -4.36
CA GLN A 449 12.13 -11.20 -3.12
C GLN A 449 11.14 -12.33 -2.84
N TYR A 450 10.32 -12.65 -3.84
CA TYR A 450 9.35 -13.73 -3.75
C TYR A 450 10.05 -15.05 -3.41
N GLN A 451 11.11 -15.41 -4.16
CA GLN A 451 11.86 -16.63 -3.92
C GLN A 451 12.47 -16.68 -2.53
N TRP A 452 12.97 -15.55 -2.03
CA TRP A 452 13.56 -15.52 -0.70
C TRP A 452 12.53 -15.68 0.41
N TRP A 453 11.30 -15.18 0.21
CA TRP A 453 10.20 -15.32 1.16
C TRP A 453 9.50 -16.67 1.13
N THR A 454 9.36 -17.25 -0.06
CA THR A 454 8.51 -18.44 -0.26
C THR A 454 9.31 -19.73 -0.38
N GLY A 455 10.59 -19.64 -0.78
CA GLY A 455 11.39 -20.78 -1.21
C GLY A 455 11.15 -21.20 -2.68
N ASP A 456 10.09 -20.67 -3.30
CA ASP A 456 9.64 -21.03 -4.65
C ASP A 456 9.93 -19.92 -5.65
N ARG A 457 10.06 -20.26 -6.93
CA ARG A 457 10.14 -19.24 -7.98
C ARG A 457 8.75 -18.71 -8.29
N ALA A 458 8.62 -17.38 -8.36
CA ALA A 458 7.38 -16.78 -8.83
C ALA A 458 7.07 -17.24 -10.27
N PRO A 459 5.79 -17.50 -10.61
CA PRO A 459 5.42 -17.96 -11.95
C PRO A 459 5.93 -17.01 -13.04
N ALA A 460 6.50 -17.58 -14.10
CA ALA A 460 7.12 -16.82 -15.18
C ALA A 460 6.10 -15.87 -15.84
N GLY A 461 6.52 -14.63 -16.11
CA GLY A 461 5.70 -13.62 -16.81
C GLY A 461 4.62 -12.94 -15.97
N VAL A 462 4.07 -13.62 -14.95
CA VAL A 462 2.92 -13.12 -14.15
C VAL A 462 3.19 -11.77 -13.50
N MET A 463 4.35 -11.60 -12.86
CA MET A 463 4.71 -10.33 -12.23
C MET A 463 4.86 -9.22 -13.28
N ARG A 464 5.46 -9.51 -14.43
CA ARG A 464 5.64 -8.55 -15.52
C ARG A 464 4.31 -8.09 -16.11
N GLU A 465 3.40 -9.02 -16.37
CA GLU A 465 2.06 -8.72 -16.88
C GLU A 465 1.25 -7.87 -15.88
N ALA A 466 1.30 -8.23 -14.60
CA ALA A 466 0.64 -7.47 -13.54
C ALA A 466 1.21 -6.04 -13.42
N ALA A 467 2.53 -5.88 -13.53
CA ALA A 467 3.18 -4.58 -13.53
C ALA A 467 2.72 -3.73 -14.73
N LEU A 468 2.76 -4.29 -15.94
CA LEU A 468 2.34 -3.59 -17.16
C LEU A 468 0.88 -3.17 -17.12
N LYS A 469 -0.01 -4.06 -16.66
CA LYS A 469 -1.42 -3.75 -16.47
C LYS A 469 -1.60 -2.57 -15.51
N ARG A 470 -0.91 -2.60 -14.37
CA ARG A 470 -1.02 -1.54 -13.36
C ARG A 470 -0.45 -0.21 -13.86
N LEU A 471 0.66 -0.23 -14.59
CA LEU A 471 1.21 0.98 -15.23
C LEU A 471 0.23 1.60 -16.23
N ALA A 472 -0.48 0.77 -17.02
CA ALA A 472 -1.47 1.25 -17.96
C ALA A 472 -2.69 1.91 -17.29
N GLU A 473 -3.00 1.54 -16.04
CA GLU A 473 -4.05 2.18 -15.25
C GLU A 473 -3.63 3.58 -14.77
N PHE A 474 -2.35 3.77 -14.39
CA PHE A 474 -1.84 5.09 -14.01
C PHE A 474 -1.92 6.10 -15.15
N VAL A 475 -1.62 5.67 -16.38
CA VAL A 475 -1.68 6.53 -17.57
C VAL A 475 -3.12 6.97 -17.92
N ARG A 476 -4.14 6.22 -17.47
CA ARG A 476 -5.55 6.52 -17.75
C ARG A 476 -6.19 7.44 -16.71
N ASP A 477 -5.57 7.64 -15.56
CA ASP A 477 -6.06 8.53 -14.51
C ASP A 477 -5.41 9.91 -14.69
N GLU A 478 -5.97 10.74 -15.57
CA GLU A 478 -5.46 12.11 -15.88
C GLU A 478 -5.42 13.03 -14.63
N ASN A 479 -6.09 12.65 -13.53
CA ASN A 479 -6.11 13.38 -12.27
C ASN A 479 -5.12 12.81 -11.24
N TYR A 480 -4.31 11.82 -11.61
CA TYR A 480 -3.32 11.21 -10.74
C TYR A 480 -2.03 12.06 -10.71
N VAL A 481 -2.03 13.06 -9.83
CA VAL A 481 -0.92 14.01 -9.65
C VAL A 481 0.08 13.46 -8.61
N VAL A 482 1.36 13.41 -9.00
CA VAL A 482 2.53 13.00 -8.17
C VAL A 482 2.95 14.09 -7.19
#